data_AF-A0A6N9TE25-F1
#
_entry.id   AF-A0A6N9TE25-F1
#
_cell.length_a   1.000
_cell.length_b   1.000
_cell.length_c   1.000
_cell.angle_alpha   90.00
_cell.angle_beta   90.00
_cell.angle_gamma   90.00
#
_symmetry.space_group_name_H-M   'P 1'
#
loop_
_entity.id
_entity.type
_entity.pdbx_description
1 polymer ?
#
loop_
_entity_poly.entity_id
_entity_poly.type
_entity_poly.pdbx_seq_one_letter_code
_entity_poly.pdbx_strand_id
1 'polypeptide(L)'
;MNKAISLLASTSALVALTAAFTPATALADKPDWRYVEGGYTKLDFDNNESFEPDGFTASGKYLLNSNWYLNGEYSFFEEGNFDFDMITVGAGYRLPVNATTDAYFGANLERVDGDIDDDNGYSVNAGLRSMVTEQIELAGEVGYYDVDGGEATIKVGANYYITPQWAVGASYELIDELDIMQVTARYAF
;
A
#
# COMPACT_ATOMS: atom_id res chain seq x y z
N MET A 1 -42.83 -10.23 19.02
CA MET A 1 -42.50 -9.25 17.96
C MET A 1 -41.20 -8.58 18.36
N ASN A 2 -40.15 -8.89 17.62
CA ASN A 2 -38.77 -8.51 17.87
C ASN A 2 -38.54 -7.02 17.61
N LYS A 3 -37.62 -6.41 18.36
CA LYS A 3 -36.43 -5.75 17.83
C LYS A 3 -35.48 -5.40 18.98
N ALA A 4 -34.50 -6.28 19.18
CA ALA A 4 -33.22 -5.90 19.72
C ALA A 4 -32.51 -5.05 18.65
N ILE A 5 -32.00 -3.88 19.03
CA ILE A 5 -31.00 -3.16 18.24
C ILE A 5 -29.73 -3.26 19.09
N SER A 6 -28.87 -4.20 18.70
CA SER A 6 -27.53 -4.34 19.22
C SER A 6 -26.69 -3.18 18.72
N LEU A 7 -26.15 -2.40 19.65
CA LEU A 7 -25.06 -1.47 19.42
C LEU A 7 -23.80 -2.34 19.17
N LEU A 8 -23.39 -2.49 17.91
CA LEU A 8 -22.08 -3.06 17.59
C LEU A 8 -21.09 -1.90 17.59
N ALA A 9 -20.30 -1.83 18.66
CA ALA A 9 -19.13 -0.98 18.72
C ALA A 9 -18.08 -1.53 17.73
N SER A 10 -17.66 -0.69 16.79
CA SER A 10 -16.57 -0.94 15.86
C SER A 10 -15.27 -1.03 16.65
N THR A 11 -14.88 -2.24 17.06
CA THR A 11 -13.59 -2.48 17.68
C THR A 11 -12.53 -2.63 16.60
N SER A 12 -11.84 -1.54 16.27
CA SER A 12 -10.61 -1.57 15.47
C SER A 12 -9.52 -2.32 16.26
N ALA A 13 -9.34 -3.60 15.94
CA ALA A 13 -8.36 -4.45 16.59
C ALA A 13 -7.01 -4.28 15.89
N LEU A 14 -6.12 -3.48 16.49
CA LEU A 14 -4.73 -3.35 16.06
C LEU A 14 -3.98 -4.67 16.32
N VAL A 15 -3.68 -5.43 15.27
CA VAL A 15 -2.88 -6.66 15.38
C VAL A 15 -1.41 -6.29 15.39
N ALA A 16 -0.79 -6.31 16.57
CA ALA A 16 0.65 -6.16 16.72
C ALA A 16 1.38 -7.45 16.30
N LEU A 17 1.99 -7.46 15.11
CA LEU A 17 2.84 -8.56 14.65
C LEU A 17 4.27 -8.38 15.16
N THR A 18 4.64 -9.06 16.24
CA THR A 18 6.04 -9.11 16.71
C THR A 18 6.85 -10.09 15.86
N ALA A 19 7.55 -9.59 14.85
CA ALA A 19 8.57 -10.35 14.11
C ALA A 19 9.92 -10.30 14.84
N ALA A 20 10.57 -11.46 14.99
CA ALA A 20 11.94 -11.53 15.51
C ALA A 20 12.92 -11.07 14.42
N PHE A 21 13.68 -10.00 14.69
CA PHE A 21 14.59 -9.37 13.73
C PHE A 21 16.00 -9.98 13.78
N THR A 22 16.59 -10.25 12.62
CA THR A 22 18.03 -10.53 12.45
C THR A 22 18.64 -9.50 11.50
N PRO A 23 19.71 -8.78 11.88
CA PRO A 23 20.31 -7.77 10.99
C PRO A 23 21.09 -8.42 9.84
N ALA A 24 20.66 -8.23 8.60
CA ALA A 24 21.47 -8.45 7.40
C ALA A 24 22.04 -7.10 6.91
N THR A 25 23.36 -6.95 6.85
CA THR A 25 24.06 -5.67 6.54
C THR A 25 24.73 -5.65 5.17
N ALA A 26 24.06 -6.15 4.12
CA ALA A 26 24.53 -6.02 2.74
C ALA A 26 23.45 -5.30 1.92
N LEU A 27 23.84 -4.31 1.11
CA LEU A 27 22.92 -3.72 0.12
C LEU A 27 22.48 -4.87 -0.80
N ALA A 28 21.17 -5.08 -0.89
CA ALA A 28 20.63 -6.14 -1.73
C ALA A 28 20.65 -5.66 -3.19
N ASP A 29 21.26 -6.45 -4.08
CA ASP A 29 21.23 -6.18 -5.53
C ASP A 29 19.81 -6.32 -6.13
N LYS A 30 18.83 -6.77 -5.33
CA LYS A 30 17.44 -7.03 -5.74
C LYS A 30 16.45 -6.38 -4.78
N PRO A 31 15.21 -6.11 -5.22
CA PRO A 31 14.17 -5.55 -4.36
C PRO A 31 13.88 -6.44 -3.16
N ASP A 32 13.69 -5.82 -1.99
CA ASP A 32 13.27 -6.53 -0.78
C ASP A 32 11.74 -6.68 -0.71
N TRP A 33 11.25 -7.82 -0.27
CA TRP A 33 9.81 -8.15 -0.20
C TRP A 33 9.31 -8.40 1.23
N ARG A 34 10.12 -8.03 2.22
CA ARG A 34 9.88 -8.13 3.64
C ARG A 34 10.15 -6.78 4.26
N TYR A 35 9.12 -5.97 4.29
CA TYR A 35 9.23 -4.64 4.82
C TYR A 35 7.93 -4.18 5.44
N VAL A 36 8.07 -3.21 6.33
CA VAL A 36 6.99 -2.34 6.78
C VAL A 36 7.36 -0.92 6.43
N GLU A 37 6.38 -0.11 6.10
CA GLU A 37 6.57 1.30 5.84
C GLU A 37 5.39 2.11 6.35
N GLY A 38 5.64 3.39 6.58
CA GLY A 38 4.58 4.32 6.94
C GLY A 38 5.02 5.75 6.70
N GLY A 39 4.05 6.64 6.60
CA GLY A 39 4.32 8.04 6.30
C GLY A 39 3.07 8.84 6.00
N TYR A 40 3.24 9.85 5.17
CA TYR A 40 2.19 10.78 4.78
C TYR A 40 1.56 10.36 3.47
N THR A 41 0.24 10.54 3.36
CA THR A 41 -0.54 10.28 2.15
C THR A 41 -1.46 11.46 1.89
N LYS A 42 -1.70 11.77 0.62
CA LYS A 42 -2.59 12.84 0.17
C LYS A 42 -3.39 12.37 -1.04
N LEU A 43 -4.66 12.74 -1.07
CA LEU A 43 -5.55 12.57 -2.21
C LEU A 43 -5.78 13.91 -2.90
N ASP A 44 -5.86 13.84 -4.22
CA ASP A 44 -6.22 14.97 -5.07
C ASP A 44 -7.28 14.48 -6.07
N PHE A 45 -8.34 15.26 -6.26
CA PHE A 45 -9.45 14.93 -7.15
C PHE A 45 -9.44 15.92 -8.31
N ASP A 46 -9.21 15.43 -9.52
CA ASP A 46 -9.10 16.26 -10.73
C ASP A 46 -10.35 17.14 -10.97
N ASN A 47 -11.51 16.67 -10.52
CA ASN A 47 -12.78 17.35 -10.65
C ASN A 47 -13.12 18.30 -9.48
N ASN A 48 -12.26 18.37 -8.45
CA ASN A 48 -12.51 19.14 -7.23
C ASN A 48 -11.23 19.61 -6.52
N GLU A 49 -10.66 20.73 -7.00
CA GLU A 49 -9.50 21.41 -6.40
C GLU A 49 -9.72 21.93 -4.96
N SER A 50 -10.94 21.86 -4.41
CA SER A 50 -11.26 22.34 -3.06
C SER A 50 -11.32 21.24 -2.02
N PHE A 51 -11.12 19.98 -2.43
CA PHE A 51 -11.15 18.81 -1.56
C PHE A 51 -9.90 17.99 -1.83
N GLU A 52 -8.93 18.09 -0.92
CA GLU A 52 -7.62 17.45 -0.99
C GLU A 52 -7.29 16.75 0.35
N PRO A 53 -7.99 15.66 0.72
CA PRO A 53 -7.79 15.00 2.00
C PRO A 53 -6.37 14.48 2.16
N ASP A 54 -5.83 14.61 3.36
CA ASP A 54 -4.51 14.08 3.67
C ASP A 54 -4.48 13.37 5.02
N GLY A 55 -3.38 12.67 5.27
CA GLY A 55 -3.21 11.97 6.54
C GLY A 55 -2.01 11.04 6.52
N PHE A 56 -2.21 9.84 7.03
CA PHE A 56 -1.13 8.88 7.20
C PHE A 56 -1.42 7.55 6.55
N THR A 57 -0.35 6.87 6.16
CA THR A 57 -0.39 5.51 5.62
C THR A 57 0.56 4.61 6.38
N ALA A 58 0.19 3.34 6.52
CA ALA A 58 1.03 2.26 6.99
C ALA A 58 0.80 1.03 6.12
N SER A 59 1.87 0.48 5.55
CA SER A 59 1.80 -0.69 4.69
C SER A 59 2.91 -1.68 4.98
N GLY A 60 2.75 -2.89 4.46
CA GLY A 60 3.78 -3.91 4.59
C GLY A 60 3.64 -5.01 3.54
N LYS A 61 4.78 -5.59 3.19
CA LYS A 61 4.85 -6.82 2.41
C LYS A 61 5.64 -7.87 3.18
N TYR A 62 5.19 -9.11 3.12
CA TYR A 62 5.88 -10.23 3.74
C TYR A 62 6.01 -11.38 2.76
N LEU A 63 7.23 -11.60 2.29
CA LEU A 63 7.57 -12.74 1.44
C LEU A 63 7.59 -14.04 2.26
N LEU A 64 6.57 -14.89 2.03
CA LEU A 64 6.37 -16.16 2.74
C LEU A 64 7.40 -17.22 2.34
N ASN A 65 7.70 -17.30 1.04
CA ASN A 65 8.64 -18.27 0.45
C ASN A 65 9.39 -17.61 -0.71
N SER A 66 9.92 -18.34 -1.69
CA SER A 66 10.68 -17.70 -2.78
C SER A 66 9.85 -16.79 -3.69
N ASN A 67 8.52 -16.93 -3.70
CA ASN A 67 7.64 -16.28 -4.66
C ASN A 67 6.36 -15.69 -4.06
N TRP A 68 5.70 -16.37 -3.13
CA TRP A 68 4.45 -15.90 -2.57
C TRP A 68 4.70 -14.83 -1.50
N TYR A 69 3.98 -13.72 -1.60
CA TYR A 69 3.97 -12.67 -0.59
C TYR A 69 2.54 -12.37 -0.13
N LEU A 70 2.43 -11.87 1.09
CA LEU A 70 1.25 -11.20 1.61
C LEU A 70 1.51 -9.69 1.63
N ASN A 71 0.46 -8.89 1.47
CA ASN A 71 0.52 -7.45 1.61
C ASN A 71 -0.68 -6.93 2.38
N GLY A 72 -0.48 -5.77 3.00
CA GLY A 72 -1.56 -4.98 3.55
C GLY A 72 -1.19 -3.51 3.58
N GLU A 73 -2.19 -2.66 3.48
CA GLU A 73 -2.09 -1.21 3.58
C GLU A 73 -3.30 -0.67 4.34
N TYR A 74 -3.03 0.31 5.19
CA TYR A 74 -4.02 1.11 5.89
C TYR A 74 -3.67 2.57 5.65
N SER A 75 -4.61 3.34 5.11
CA SER A 75 -4.47 4.77 4.91
C SER A 75 -5.64 5.48 5.56
N PHE A 76 -5.37 6.51 6.34
CA PHE A 76 -6.37 7.37 6.95
C PHE A 76 -6.26 8.77 6.35
N PHE A 77 -7.40 9.35 6.02
CA PHE A 77 -7.53 10.66 5.40
C PHE A 77 -8.50 11.53 6.20
N GLU A 78 -8.15 12.79 6.37
CA GLU A 78 -9.00 13.79 7.01
C GLU A 78 -9.04 15.09 6.18
N GLU A 79 -10.22 15.72 6.14
CA GLU A 79 -10.37 17.09 5.68
C GLU A 79 -11.54 17.79 6.40
N GLY A 80 -11.22 18.78 7.25
CA GLY A 80 -12.22 19.53 7.99
C GLY A 80 -12.95 18.67 9.03
N ASN A 81 -14.21 18.31 8.73
CA ASN A 81 -15.03 17.42 9.59
C ASN A 81 -15.29 16.06 8.92
N PHE A 82 -14.64 15.78 7.78
CA PHE A 82 -14.78 14.53 7.06
C PHE A 82 -13.53 13.70 7.29
N ASP A 83 -13.71 12.45 7.69
CA ASP A 83 -12.63 11.47 7.73
C ASP A 83 -13.07 10.14 7.12
N PHE A 84 -12.10 9.38 6.64
CA PHE A 84 -12.29 8.04 6.12
C PHE A 84 -10.97 7.27 6.10
N ASP A 85 -11.08 5.94 6.06
CA ASP A 85 -9.95 5.05 5.89
C ASP A 85 -10.09 4.14 4.67
N MET A 86 -8.94 3.77 4.12
CA MET A 86 -8.79 2.78 3.06
C MET A 86 -7.96 1.61 3.60
N ILE A 87 -8.49 0.40 3.44
CA ILE A 87 -7.84 -0.84 3.85
C ILE A 87 -7.67 -1.75 2.65
N THR A 88 -6.43 -2.14 2.40
CA THR A 88 -6.07 -3.17 1.42
C THR A 88 -5.48 -4.37 2.14
N VAL A 89 -5.97 -5.57 1.83
CA VAL A 89 -5.35 -6.83 2.28
C VAL A 89 -5.29 -7.81 1.13
N GLY A 90 -4.11 -8.36 0.86
CA GLY A 90 -3.95 -9.21 -0.31
C GLY A 90 -2.77 -10.16 -0.26
N ALA A 91 -2.62 -10.85 -1.37
CA ALA A 91 -1.51 -11.74 -1.63
C ALA A 91 -1.11 -11.65 -3.09
N GLY A 92 0.14 -12.01 -3.36
CA GLY A 92 0.62 -12.06 -4.73
C GLY A 92 1.81 -12.97 -4.92
N TYR A 93 2.31 -12.95 -6.14
CA TYR A 93 3.38 -13.79 -6.60
C TYR A 93 4.46 -12.95 -7.27
N ARG A 94 5.68 -13.07 -6.74
CA ARG A 94 6.90 -12.48 -7.24
C ARG A 94 7.61 -13.43 -8.20
N LEU A 95 8.04 -12.90 -9.33
CA LEU A 95 8.80 -13.57 -10.38
C LEU A 95 10.15 -12.86 -10.55
N PRO A 96 11.28 -13.47 -10.14
CA PRO A 96 12.60 -12.91 -10.45
C PRO A 96 12.82 -12.89 -11.95
N VAL A 97 12.94 -11.71 -12.55
CA VAL A 97 13.17 -11.53 -13.99
C VAL A 97 14.66 -11.61 -14.28
N ASN A 98 15.47 -10.95 -13.45
CA ASN A 98 16.93 -10.98 -13.52
C ASN A 98 17.52 -10.75 -12.11
N ALA A 99 18.82 -10.42 -12.03
CA ALA A 99 19.50 -10.22 -10.75
C ALA A 99 19.00 -9.00 -9.95
N THR A 100 18.48 -7.97 -10.63
CA THR A 100 18.09 -6.70 -10.02
C THR A 100 16.62 -6.34 -10.19
N THR A 101 15.89 -7.07 -11.03
CA THR A 101 14.48 -6.83 -11.37
C THR A 101 13.60 -8.02 -10.99
N ASP A 102 12.53 -7.72 -10.28
CA ASP A 102 11.41 -8.62 -10.03
C ASP A 102 10.14 -8.13 -10.72
N ALA A 103 9.40 -9.04 -11.33
CA ALA A 103 8.01 -8.83 -11.70
C ALA A 103 7.09 -9.39 -10.62
N TYR A 104 5.85 -8.92 -10.61
CA TYR A 104 4.84 -9.46 -9.71
C TYR A 104 3.42 -9.26 -10.23
N PHE A 105 2.52 -10.02 -9.63
CA PHE A 105 1.10 -9.80 -9.72
C PHE A 105 0.45 -10.07 -8.36
N GLY A 106 -0.63 -9.36 -8.05
CA GLY A 106 -1.35 -9.47 -6.79
C GLY A 106 -2.85 -9.41 -6.98
N ALA A 107 -3.57 -9.88 -5.96
CA ALA A 107 -5.00 -9.74 -5.82
C ALA A 107 -5.31 -9.35 -4.37
N ASN A 108 -6.20 -8.38 -4.21
CA ASN A 108 -6.47 -7.76 -2.92
C ASN A 108 -7.98 -7.63 -2.68
N LEU A 109 -8.33 -7.62 -1.40
CA LEU A 109 -9.61 -7.14 -0.91
C LEU A 109 -9.44 -5.70 -0.46
N GLU A 110 -10.40 -4.87 -0.84
CA GLU A 110 -10.40 -3.43 -0.58
C GLU A 110 -11.60 -3.08 0.30
N ARG A 111 -11.41 -2.12 1.19
CA ARG A 111 -12.49 -1.50 1.96
C ARG A 111 -12.22 -0.01 2.06
N VAL A 112 -13.26 0.79 1.87
CA VAL A 112 -13.29 2.21 2.18
C VAL A 112 -14.33 2.38 3.27
N ASP A 113 -13.92 2.91 4.41
CA ASP A 113 -14.76 3.11 5.60
C ASP A 113 -14.81 4.62 5.88
N GLY A 114 -15.98 5.24 5.70
CA GLY A 114 -16.14 6.67 5.88
C GLY A 114 -17.40 6.99 6.68
N ASP A 115 -17.50 8.24 7.15
CA ASP A 115 -18.59 8.70 8.00
C ASP A 115 -20.01 8.51 7.40
N ILE A 116 -20.12 8.45 6.07
CA ILE A 116 -21.40 8.47 5.36
C ILE A 116 -21.75 7.08 4.80
N ASP A 117 -20.79 6.38 4.21
CA ASP A 117 -20.98 5.07 3.58
C ASP A 117 -19.70 4.22 3.72
N ASP A 118 -19.88 2.90 3.81
CA ASP A 118 -18.81 1.90 3.77
C ASP A 118 -18.89 1.14 2.44
N ASP A 119 -17.80 1.08 1.70
CA ASP A 119 -17.70 0.31 0.47
C ASP A 119 -16.66 -0.81 0.59
N ASN A 120 -16.95 -1.94 -0.06
CA ASN A 120 -16.04 -3.07 -0.12
C ASN A 120 -15.84 -3.45 -1.57
N GLY A 121 -14.62 -3.85 -1.89
CA GLY A 121 -14.21 -4.10 -3.25
C GLY A 121 -13.06 -5.07 -3.37
N TYR A 122 -12.47 -5.08 -4.55
CA TYR A 122 -11.27 -5.85 -4.84
C TYR A 122 -10.38 -5.08 -5.79
N SER A 123 -9.10 -5.42 -5.77
CA SER A 123 -8.17 -4.96 -6.79
C SER A 123 -7.29 -6.09 -7.28
N VAL A 124 -6.81 -5.94 -8.50
CA VAL A 124 -5.76 -6.79 -9.06
C VAL A 124 -4.69 -5.91 -9.66
N ASN A 125 -3.44 -6.30 -9.49
CA ASN A 125 -2.31 -5.50 -9.98
C ASN A 125 -1.19 -6.37 -10.52
N ALA A 126 -0.37 -5.76 -11.38
CA ALA A 126 0.86 -6.34 -11.88
C ALA A 126 1.91 -5.25 -12.10
N GLY A 127 3.16 -5.56 -11.81
CA GLY A 127 4.20 -4.54 -11.86
C GLY A 127 5.61 -5.09 -11.91
N LEU A 128 6.54 -4.15 -11.92
CA LEU A 128 7.98 -4.37 -11.86
C LEU A 128 8.57 -3.57 -10.70
N ARG A 129 9.54 -4.17 -10.02
CA ARG A 129 10.42 -3.49 -9.07
C ARG A 129 11.86 -3.77 -9.49
N SER A 130 12.68 -2.73 -9.56
CA SER A 130 14.07 -2.88 -9.99
C SER A 130 15.02 -2.02 -9.17
N MET A 131 16.09 -2.63 -8.66
CA MET A 131 17.25 -1.89 -8.18
C MET A 131 17.99 -1.33 -9.41
N VAL A 132 17.89 -0.02 -9.64
CA VAL A 132 18.59 0.66 -10.75
C VAL A 132 19.99 1.11 -10.34
N THR A 133 20.21 1.27 -9.04
CA THR A 133 21.52 1.34 -8.38
C THR A 133 21.45 0.53 -7.09
N GLU A 134 22.56 0.36 -6.36
CA GLU A 134 22.55 -0.30 -5.04
C GLU A 134 21.69 0.43 -3.99
N GLN A 135 21.30 1.68 -4.26
CA GLN A 135 20.60 2.56 -3.32
C GLN A 135 19.23 3.01 -3.84
N ILE A 136 18.93 2.84 -5.12
CA ILE A 136 17.70 3.33 -5.75
C ILE A 136 16.93 2.16 -6.31
N GLU A 137 15.74 1.94 -5.76
CA GLU A 137 14.73 1.05 -6.31
C GLU A 137 13.65 1.86 -7.01
N LEU A 138 13.32 1.49 -8.24
CA LEU A 138 12.16 2.02 -8.95
C LEU A 138 11.08 0.96 -9.06
N ALA A 139 9.82 1.39 -8.99
CA ALA A 139 8.64 0.56 -9.15
C ALA A 139 7.66 1.19 -10.14
N GLY A 140 7.06 0.33 -10.95
CA GLY A 140 5.91 0.66 -11.80
C GLY A 140 4.89 -0.45 -11.72
N GLU A 141 3.62 -0.10 -11.63
CA GLU A 141 2.49 -1.02 -11.47
C GLU A 141 1.31 -0.52 -12.31
N VAL A 142 0.57 -1.46 -12.87
CA VAL A 142 -0.75 -1.23 -13.45
C VAL A 142 -1.74 -2.17 -12.79
N GLY A 143 -2.99 -1.75 -12.69
CA GLY A 143 -4.00 -2.52 -12.02
C GLY A 143 -5.42 -2.18 -12.41
N TYR A 144 -6.35 -2.77 -11.66
CA TYR A 144 -7.77 -2.53 -11.70
C TYR A 144 -8.27 -2.48 -10.26
N TYR A 145 -8.99 -1.43 -9.89
CA TYR A 145 -9.50 -1.16 -8.55
C TYR A 145 -11.02 -0.97 -8.60
N ASP A 146 -11.76 -1.85 -7.94
CA ASP A 146 -13.22 -1.90 -7.99
C ASP A 146 -13.78 -1.89 -6.57
N VAL A 147 -14.00 -0.67 -6.06
CA VAL A 147 -14.74 -0.38 -4.82
C VAL A 147 -16.06 0.30 -5.16
N ASP A 148 -16.00 1.35 -5.98
CA ASP A 148 -17.16 2.02 -6.57
C ASP A 148 -16.86 2.41 -8.02
N GLY A 149 -17.39 1.65 -8.99
CA GLY A 149 -17.30 2.01 -10.41
C GLY A 149 -16.15 1.38 -11.21
N GLY A 150 -15.18 0.71 -10.57
CA GLY A 150 -14.22 -0.19 -11.22
C GLY A 150 -13.31 0.48 -12.26
N GLU A 151 -12.15 0.95 -11.82
CA GLU A 151 -11.25 1.79 -12.63
C GLU A 151 -9.86 1.17 -12.84
N ALA A 152 -9.21 1.53 -13.95
CA ALA A 152 -7.83 1.15 -14.20
C ALA A 152 -6.87 2.00 -13.37
N THR A 153 -5.82 1.38 -12.83
CA THR A 153 -4.82 2.07 -12.01
C THR A 153 -3.43 2.07 -12.63
N ILE A 154 -2.69 3.15 -12.39
CA ILE A 154 -1.27 3.26 -12.73
C ILE A 154 -0.52 3.82 -11.53
N LYS A 155 0.47 3.09 -11.02
CA LYS A 155 1.31 3.53 -9.90
C LYS A 155 2.78 3.52 -10.26
N VAL A 156 3.47 4.58 -9.89
CA VAL A 156 4.92 4.69 -9.99
C VAL A 156 5.51 5.08 -8.65
N GLY A 157 6.71 4.61 -8.36
CA GLY A 157 7.37 4.94 -7.11
C GLY A 157 8.87 4.73 -7.15
N ALA A 158 9.54 5.36 -6.19
CA ALA A 158 10.98 5.25 -5.99
C ALA A 158 11.29 5.12 -4.50
N ASN A 159 12.28 4.30 -4.17
CA ASN A 159 12.82 4.19 -2.82
C ASN A 159 14.33 4.44 -2.83
N TYR A 160 14.78 5.34 -1.96
CA TYR A 160 16.19 5.61 -1.71
C TYR A 160 16.64 4.96 -0.41
N TYR A 161 17.48 3.93 -0.50
CA TYR A 161 18.05 3.20 0.63
C TYR A 161 19.22 3.98 1.23
N ILE A 162 18.99 4.51 2.43
CA ILE A 162 20.01 5.14 3.28
C ILE A 162 20.95 4.05 3.83
N THR A 163 20.37 2.91 4.17
CA THR A 163 21.05 1.67 4.56
C THR A 163 20.29 0.50 3.92
N PRO A 164 20.84 -0.73 3.89
CA PRO A 164 20.10 -1.89 3.37
C PRO A 164 18.72 -2.09 4.00
N GLN A 165 18.55 -1.69 5.26
CA GLN A 165 17.30 -1.84 6.01
C GLN A 165 16.42 -0.60 5.99
N TRP A 166 16.95 0.59 5.73
CA TRP A 166 16.20 1.85 5.82
C TRP A 166 16.17 2.58 4.50
N ALA A 167 14.97 2.87 4.02
CA ALA A 167 14.75 3.69 2.84
C ALA A 167 13.72 4.80 3.09
N VAL A 168 13.80 5.83 2.25
CA VAL A 168 12.73 6.82 2.10
C VAL A 168 12.14 6.64 0.72
N GLY A 169 10.81 6.56 0.66
CA GLY A 169 10.04 6.31 -0.55
C GLY A 169 9.15 7.48 -0.92
N ALA A 170 8.86 7.59 -2.20
CA ALA A 170 7.75 8.39 -2.71
C ALA A 170 7.03 7.62 -3.82
N SER A 171 5.71 7.75 -3.87
CA SER A 171 4.89 7.17 -4.93
C SER A 171 3.73 8.07 -5.34
N TYR A 172 3.28 7.84 -6.56
CA TYR A 172 2.13 8.49 -7.17
C TYR A 172 1.28 7.42 -7.87
N GLU A 173 -0.01 7.43 -7.61
CA GLU A 173 -0.99 6.48 -8.12
C GLU A 173 -2.17 7.22 -8.72
N LEU A 174 -2.57 6.81 -9.92
CA LEU A 174 -3.72 7.33 -10.65
C LEU A 174 -4.84 6.29 -10.62
N ILE A 175 -6.05 6.71 -10.28
CA ILE A 175 -7.29 5.93 -10.30
C ILE A 175 -8.37 6.80 -10.95
N ASP A 176 -8.52 6.71 -12.28
CA ASP A 176 -9.39 7.60 -13.06
C ASP A 176 -9.15 9.10 -12.79
N GLU A 177 -10.07 9.77 -12.07
CA GLU A 177 -10.01 11.19 -11.67
C GLU A 177 -9.36 11.42 -10.28
N LEU A 178 -8.88 10.36 -9.63
CA LEU A 178 -8.28 10.39 -8.29
C LEU A 178 -6.78 10.13 -8.35
N ASP A 179 -6.02 11.01 -7.70
CA ASP A 179 -4.58 10.90 -7.52
C ASP A 179 -4.23 10.61 -6.06
N ILE A 180 -3.31 9.68 -5.84
CA ILE A 180 -2.77 9.37 -4.51
C ILE A 180 -1.27 9.62 -4.48
N MET A 181 -0.84 10.54 -3.62
CA MET A 181 0.57 10.85 -3.37
C MET A 181 1.00 10.29 -2.01
N GLN A 182 2.13 9.60 -1.95
CA GLN A 182 2.66 9.10 -0.69
C GLN A 182 4.15 9.41 -0.53
N VAL A 183 4.56 9.70 0.70
CA VAL A 183 5.97 9.79 1.13
C VAL A 183 6.14 8.95 2.38
N THR A 184 7.02 7.95 2.32
CA THR A 184 7.11 6.91 3.36
C THR A 184 8.54 6.71 3.84
N ALA A 185 8.68 6.27 5.09
CA ALA A 185 9.89 5.65 5.59
C ALA A 185 9.69 4.14 5.64
N ARG A 186 10.64 3.39 5.09
CA ARG A 186 10.60 1.92 5.00
C ARG A 186 11.66 1.28 5.86
N TYR A 187 11.28 0.21 6.54
CA TYR A 187 12.18 -0.73 7.21
C TYR A 187 12.08 -2.14 6.59
N ALA A 188 13.18 -2.63 6.00
CA ALA A 188 13.31 -3.96 5.38
C ALA A 188 14.06 -4.94 6.29
N PHE A 189 13.67 -6.23 6.27
CA PHE A 189 14.16 -7.26 7.23
C PHE A 189 14.29 -8.70 6.70
#